data_AF-A0A7W7R515-F1
#
_entry.id   AF-A0A7W7R515-F1
#
_cell.length_a   1.000
_cell.length_b   1.000
_cell.length_c   1.000
_cell.angle_alpha   90.00
_cell.angle_beta   90.00
_cell.angle_gamma   90.00
#
_symmetry.space_group_name_H-M   'P 1'
#
loop_
_entity.id
_entity.type
_entity.pdbx_description
1 polymer ?
#
loop_
_entity_poly.entity_id
_entity_poly.type
_entity_poly.pdbx_seq_one_letter_code
_entity_poly.pdbx_strand_id
1 'polypeptide(L)'
;MSAMRVIHEMRPVGRLASGAEEWACPSCGRRVALGPPGPGLKVLEPGDESAVHIGLTDPAPPGGSTAERYGLGPIQEIPRPPSLPMLPVEAPAESPETAARDRQWLAEIGIDWGDDAAA
;
A
#
# COMPACT_ATOMS: atom_id res chain seq x y z
N MET A 1 9.60 -4.15 28.65
CA MET A 1 8.34 -3.39 28.79
C MET A 1 8.28 -2.40 27.65
N SER A 2 7.40 -2.59 26.65
CA SER A 2 7.20 -1.55 25.63
C SER A 2 6.58 -0.34 26.31
N ALA A 3 7.30 0.78 26.32
CA ALA A 3 6.75 2.06 26.78
C ALA A 3 5.57 2.45 25.87
N MET A 4 4.46 2.88 26.47
CA MET A 4 3.28 3.34 25.73
C MET A 4 3.64 4.60 24.94
N ARG A 5 3.68 4.50 23.61
CA ARG A 5 3.99 5.64 22.73
C ARG A 5 2.74 6.50 22.58
N VAL A 6 2.88 7.79 22.85
CA VAL A 6 1.83 8.78 22.59
C VAL A 6 1.68 8.94 21.08
N ILE A 7 0.43 9.04 20.61
CA ILE A 7 0.11 9.22 19.19
C ILE A 7 -0.27 10.69 18.97
N HIS A 8 0.37 11.33 17.99
CA HIS A 8 0.04 12.67 17.53
C HIS A 8 -0.49 12.64 16.10
N GLU A 9 -1.49 13.46 15.82
CA GLU A 9 -2.02 13.64 14.48
C GLU A 9 -1.27 14.77 13.76
N MET A 10 -0.85 14.51 12.53
CA MET A 10 -0.27 15.53 11.64
C MET A 10 -1.31 15.93 10.59
N ARG A 11 -1.34 17.22 10.27
CA ARG A 11 -2.21 17.80 9.25
C ARG A 11 -1.38 18.41 8.11
N PRO A 12 -1.87 18.36 6.86
CA PRO A 12 -1.24 19.08 5.77
C PRO A 12 -1.41 20.59 6.00
N VAL A 13 -0.33 21.36 5.87
CA VAL A 13 -0.32 22.81 6.10
C VAL A 13 0.01 23.62 4.84
N GLY A 14 0.54 22.98 3.80
CA GLY A 14 0.81 23.65 2.53
C GLY A 14 1.67 22.83 1.59
N ARG A 15 2.25 23.51 0.60
CA ARG A 15 3.19 22.95 -0.37
C ARG A 15 4.44 23.81 -0.40
N LEU A 16 5.60 23.17 -0.32
CA LEU A 16 6.90 23.82 -0.44
C LEU A 16 7.18 24.21 -1.88
N ALA A 17 8.14 25.13 -2.09
CA ALA A 17 8.61 25.52 -3.42
C ALA A 17 9.13 24.34 -4.26
N SER A 18 9.59 23.27 -3.62
CA SER A 18 10.00 22.02 -4.28
C SER A 18 8.82 21.19 -4.82
N GLY A 19 7.59 21.57 -4.51
CA GLY A 19 6.39 20.80 -4.82
C GLY A 19 6.01 19.76 -3.76
N ALA A 20 6.83 19.55 -2.72
CA ALA A 20 6.54 18.63 -1.63
C ALA A 20 5.41 19.17 -0.73
N GLU A 21 4.53 18.29 -0.27
CA GLU A 21 3.49 18.63 0.71
C GLU A 21 4.11 18.77 2.09
N GLU A 22 3.80 19.87 2.75
CA GLU A 22 4.24 20.13 4.10
C GLU A 22 3.18 19.70 5.11
N TRP A 23 3.60 18.98 6.15
CA TRP A 23 2.76 18.44 7.20
C TRP A 23 3.25 18.91 8.56
N ALA A 24 2.35 19.32 9.44
CA ALA A 24 2.68 19.79 10.78
C ALA A 24 1.87 19.08 11.86
N CYS A 25 2.53 18.79 12.98
CA CYS A 25 1.92 18.32 14.21
C CYS A 25 1.59 19.52 15.11
N PRO A 26 0.30 19.80 15.39
CA PRO A 26 -0.07 20.89 16.30
C PRO A 26 0.28 20.60 17.77
N SER A 27 0.50 19.33 18.14
CA SER A 27 0.77 18.93 19.53
C SER A 27 2.23 19.15 19.96
N CYS A 28 3.19 18.92 19.08
CA CYS A 28 4.62 19.01 19.40
C CYS A 28 5.45 19.86 18.43
N GLY A 29 4.82 20.45 17.41
CA GLY A 29 5.49 21.31 16.43
C GLY A 29 6.32 20.58 15.36
N ARG A 30 6.30 19.24 15.32
CA ARG A 30 6.99 18.46 14.27
C ARG A 30 6.51 18.87 12.88
N ARG A 31 7.43 19.09 11.94
CA ARG A 31 7.13 19.40 10.52
C ARG A 31 7.89 18.46 9.59
N VAL A 32 7.21 17.95 8.57
CA VAL A 32 7.80 17.05 7.57
C VAL A 32 7.35 17.44 6.16
N ALA A 33 8.17 17.10 5.16
CA ALA A 33 7.87 17.21 3.75
C ALA A 33 7.71 15.83 3.13
N LEU A 34 6.62 15.62 2.37
CA LEU A 34 6.30 14.39 1.66
C LEU A 34 6.13 14.67 0.16
N GLY A 35 6.71 13.82 -0.71
CA GLY A 35 6.53 13.90 -2.16
C GLY A 35 7.78 14.32 -2.94
N PRO A 36 7.63 14.65 -4.25
CA PRO A 36 8.74 14.77 -5.20
C PRO A 36 9.82 15.80 -4.80
N PRO A 37 11.08 15.62 -5.28
CA PRO A 37 11.50 14.78 -6.42
C PRO A 37 11.89 13.32 -6.09
N GLY A 38 11.60 12.80 -4.90
CA GLY A 38 11.84 11.38 -4.59
C GLY A 38 10.81 10.80 -3.62
N PRO A 39 10.62 9.47 -3.62
CA PRO A 39 9.84 8.81 -2.58
C PRO A 39 10.59 8.95 -1.25
N GLY A 40 10.05 9.73 -0.32
CA GLY A 40 10.68 9.90 0.99
C GLY A 40 9.97 10.92 1.87
N LEU A 41 10.08 10.70 3.18
CA LEU A 41 9.73 11.67 4.20
C LEU A 41 11.01 12.44 4.58
N LYS A 42 10.97 13.76 4.46
CA LYS A 42 12.04 14.65 4.96
C LYS A 42 11.55 15.36 6.21
N VAL A 43 12.28 15.24 7.30
CA VAL A 43 12.00 16.02 8.53
C VAL A 43 12.48 17.46 8.32
N LEU A 44 11.59 18.43 8.57
CA LEU A 44 11.90 19.86 8.56
C LEU A 44 12.14 20.36 9.98
N GLU A 45 11.21 20.03 10.89
CA GLU A 45 11.32 20.30 12.32
C GLU A 45 11.07 18.99 13.09
N PRO A 46 11.93 18.58 14.03
CA PRO A 46 11.87 17.27 14.65
C PRO A 46 10.68 17.08 15.60
N GLY A 47 10.30 18.12 16.36
CA GLY A 47 9.29 18.02 17.42
C GLY A 47 9.62 16.92 18.44
N ASP A 48 8.60 16.23 18.94
CA ASP A 48 8.77 15.05 19.79
C ASP A 48 9.12 13.80 18.93
N GLU A 49 10.29 13.21 19.14
CA GLU A 49 10.72 12.00 18.42
C GLU A 49 10.26 10.70 19.06
N SER A 50 9.77 10.76 20.30
CA SER A 50 9.25 9.60 21.02
C SER A 50 7.78 9.30 20.67
N ALA A 51 7.04 10.30 20.17
CA ALA A 51 5.67 10.18 19.74
C ALA A 51 5.54 9.57 18.34
N VAL A 52 4.51 8.74 18.15
CA VAL A 52 4.12 8.22 16.84
C VAL A 52 3.28 9.28 16.13
N HIS A 53 3.68 9.66 14.92
CA HIS A 53 3.00 10.67 14.13
C HIS A 53 2.19 10.03 13.01
N ILE A 54 0.89 10.31 12.97
CA ILE A 54 -0.04 9.78 11.96
C ILE A 54 -0.55 10.93 11.12
N GLY A 55 -0.36 10.87 9.79
CA GLY A 55 -0.94 11.84 8.87
C GLY A 55 -2.44 11.60 8.68
N LEU A 56 -3.26 12.59 9.01
CA LEU A 56 -4.69 12.57 8.69
C LEU A 56 -4.94 13.40 7.42
N THR A 57 -5.57 12.79 6.41
CA THR A 57 -6.14 13.53 5.28
C THR A 57 -7.65 13.63 5.49
N ASP A 58 -8.20 14.84 5.37
CA ASP A 58 -9.65 14.98 5.33
C ASP A 58 -10.18 14.24 4.09
N PRO A 59 -11.22 13.40 4.24
CA PRO A 59 -11.88 12.81 3.10
C PRO A 59 -12.41 13.95 2.24
N ALA A 60 -12.09 13.90 0.94
CA ALA A 60 -12.62 14.88 0.02
C ALA A 60 -14.17 14.80 -0.02
N PRO A 61 -14.86 15.92 -0.29
CA PRO A 61 -16.31 15.93 -0.41
C PRO A 61 -16.76 14.94 -1.49
N PRO A 62 -17.98 14.37 -1.37
CA PRO A 62 -18.50 13.41 -2.34
C PRO A 62 -18.41 13.98 -3.76
N GLY A 63 -17.63 13.30 -4.61
CA GLY A 63 -17.39 13.71 -6.01
C GLY A 63 -15.97 14.20 -6.32
N GLY A 64 -15.10 14.44 -5.33
CA GLY A 64 -13.66 14.57 -5.54
C GLY A 64 -12.95 13.45 -4.81
N SER A 65 -12.11 12.64 -5.46
CA SER A 65 -11.39 11.61 -4.72
C SER A 65 -10.04 12.16 -4.26
N THR A 66 -9.77 12.10 -2.95
CA THR A 66 -8.41 12.20 -2.41
C THR A 66 -7.46 11.20 -3.08
N ALA A 67 -8.02 10.06 -3.51
CA ALA A 67 -7.36 8.96 -4.19
C ALA A 67 -6.71 9.38 -5.52
N GLU A 68 -7.38 10.20 -6.34
CA GLU A 68 -6.87 10.68 -7.64
C GLU A 68 -5.55 11.45 -7.49
N ARG A 69 -5.38 12.22 -6.41
CA ARG A 69 -4.12 12.92 -6.12
C ARG A 69 -2.93 11.97 -5.98
N TYR A 70 -3.20 10.72 -5.62
CA TYR A 70 -2.22 9.65 -5.46
C TYR A 70 -2.25 8.64 -6.62
N GLY A 71 -2.92 8.96 -7.74
CA GLY A 71 -3.03 8.07 -8.90
C GLY A 71 -3.94 6.85 -8.67
N LEU A 72 -4.73 6.85 -7.61
CA LEU A 72 -5.72 5.81 -7.34
C LEU A 72 -7.03 6.21 -8.03
N GLY A 73 -7.44 5.40 -9.01
CA GLY A 73 -8.71 5.60 -9.73
C GLY A 73 -9.94 5.39 -8.85
N PRO A 74 -11.15 5.61 -9.41
CA PRO A 74 -12.39 5.36 -8.69
C PRO A 74 -12.46 3.89 -8.25
N ILE A 75 -13.03 3.65 -7.06
CA ILE A 75 -13.35 2.30 -6.61
C ILE A 75 -14.32 1.70 -7.62
N GLN A 76 -13.90 0.63 -8.30
CA GLN A 76 -14.78 -0.16 -9.15
C GLN A 76 -15.27 -1.36 -8.36
N GLU A 77 -16.57 -1.38 -8.07
CA GLU A 77 -17.21 -2.56 -7.51
C GLU A 77 -17.38 -3.58 -8.65
N ILE A 78 -16.52 -4.60 -8.67
CA ILE A 78 -16.65 -5.71 -9.62
C ILE A 78 -17.77 -6.60 -9.09
N PRO A 79 -18.94 -6.69 -9.77
CA PRO A 79 -20.02 -7.53 -9.29
C PRO A 79 -19.51 -8.96 -9.19
N ARG A 80 -19.72 -9.57 -8.01
CA ARG A 80 -19.43 -10.99 -7.81
C ARG A 80 -20.19 -11.74 -8.91
N PRO A 81 -19.51 -12.56 -9.74
CA PRO A 81 -20.21 -13.37 -10.72
C PRO A 81 -21.29 -14.19 -9.99
N PRO A 82 -22.47 -14.39 -10.60
CA PRO A 82 -23.49 -15.24 -10.00
C PRO A 82 -22.82 -16.56 -9.62
N SER A 83 -23.15 -17.09 -8.44
CA SER A 83 -22.71 -18.42 -8.04
C SER A 83 -23.13 -19.38 -9.13
N LEU A 84 -22.21 -19.70 -10.05
CA LEU A 84 -22.39 -20.80 -10.96
C LEU A 84 -22.65 -22.00 -10.05
N PRO A 85 -23.60 -22.90 -10.40
CA PRO A 85 -23.60 -24.20 -9.77
C PRO A 85 -22.16 -24.68 -9.85
N MET A 86 -21.60 -25.09 -8.71
CA MET A 86 -20.28 -25.71 -8.66
C MET A 86 -20.31 -26.80 -9.73
N LEU A 87 -19.84 -26.50 -10.94
CA LEU A 87 -19.47 -27.53 -11.88
C LEU A 87 -18.52 -28.40 -11.06
N PRO A 88 -18.63 -29.73 -11.13
CA PRO A 88 -17.60 -30.57 -10.57
C PRO A 88 -16.28 -29.93 -11.00
N VAL A 89 -15.48 -29.48 -10.04
CA VAL A 89 -14.10 -29.14 -10.33
C VAL A 89 -13.44 -30.50 -10.55
N GLU A 90 -13.77 -31.13 -11.67
CA GLU A 90 -12.77 -31.81 -12.43
C GLU A 90 -11.83 -30.67 -12.81
N ALA A 91 -10.92 -30.32 -11.88
CA ALA A 91 -9.67 -29.75 -12.28
C ALA A 91 -9.26 -30.63 -13.46
N PRO A 92 -9.14 -30.08 -14.69
CA PRO A 92 -8.66 -30.89 -15.79
C PRO A 92 -7.41 -31.53 -15.22
N ALA A 93 -7.42 -32.85 -15.01
CA ALA A 93 -6.36 -33.51 -14.27
C ALA A 93 -5.11 -33.07 -14.99
N GLU A 94 -4.33 -32.18 -14.36
CA GLU A 94 -3.30 -31.46 -15.09
C GLU A 94 -2.45 -32.55 -15.67
N SER A 95 -2.41 -32.65 -17.00
CA SER A 95 -1.67 -33.75 -17.58
C SER A 95 -0.25 -33.62 -17.02
N PRO A 96 0.41 -34.72 -16.65
CA PRO A 96 1.78 -34.65 -16.14
C PRO A 96 2.70 -33.87 -17.09
N GLU A 97 2.36 -33.84 -18.38
CA GLU A 97 2.98 -33.03 -19.43
C GLU A 97 2.74 -31.52 -19.26
N THR A 98 1.52 -31.10 -18.93
CA THR A 98 1.20 -29.68 -18.64
C THR A 98 1.95 -29.22 -17.39
N ALA A 99 1.92 -30.02 -16.32
CA ALA A 99 2.65 -29.72 -15.09
C ALA A 99 4.18 -29.66 -15.31
N ALA A 100 4.74 -30.51 -16.18
CA ALA A 100 6.15 -30.46 -16.54
C ALA A 100 6.51 -29.21 -17.36
N ARG A 101 5.68 -28.86 -18.34
CA ARG A 101 5.87 -27.65 -19.16
C ARG A 101 5.84 -26.38 -18.33
N ASP A 102 4.92 -26.30 -17.38
CA ASP A 102 4.77 -25.12 -16.53
C ASP A 102 5.95 -24.98 -15.57
N ARG A 103 6.44 -26.09 -14.98
CA ARG A 103 7.68 -26.09 -14.18
C ARG A 103 8.89 -25.65 -14.99
N GLN A 104 9.02 -26.11 -16.23
CA GLN A 104 10.11 -25.70 -17.11
C GLN A 104 10.06 -24.19 -17.40
N TRP A 105 8.90 -23.66 -17.78
CA TRP A 105 8.75 -22.23 -18.06
C TRP A 105 9.06 -21.37 -16.82
N LEU A 106 8.63 -21.80 -15.63
CA LEU A 106 8.94 -21.11 -14.38
C LEU A 106 10.45 -21.06 -14.10
N ALA A 107 11.16 -22.17 -14.31
CA ALA A 107 12.61 -22.22 -14.17
C ALA A 107 13.33 -21.31 -15.19
N GLU A 108 12.82 -21.24 -16.44
CA GLU A 108 13.36 -20.36 -17.49
C GLU A 108 13.27 -18.88 -17.10
N ILE A 109 12.22 -18.46 -16.38
CA ILE A 109 12.08 -17.09 -15.87
C ILE A 109 12.72 -16.89 -14.49
N GLY A 110 13.43 -17.89 -13.97
CA GLY A 110 14.17 -17.83 -12.71
C GLY A 110 13.34 -18.09 -11.44
N ILE A 111 12.15 -18.69 -11.57
CA ILE A 111 11.29 -19.09 -10.45
C ILE A 111 11.41 -20.61 -10.27
N ASP A 112 12.17 -21.02 -9.26
CA ASP A 112 12.28 -22.41 -8.83
C ASP A 112 11.48 -22.61 -7.53
N TRP A 113 10.29 -23.18 -7.65
CA TRP A 113 9.54 -23.67 -6.48
C TRP A 113 10.15 -25.02 -6.12
N GLY A 114 11.23 -24.99 -5.33
CA GLY A 114 11.85 -26.21 -4.81
C GLY A 114 10.81 -27.12 -4.13
N ASP A 115 11.03 -28.43 -4.19
CA ASP A 115 10.21 -29.49 -3.56
C ASP A 115 10.38 -29.50 -2.02
N ASP A 116 10.44 -28.33 -1.38
CA ASP A 116 10.35 -28.22 0.07
C ASP A 116 8.91 -28.56 0.47
N ALA A 117 8.70 -29.86 0.66
CA ALA A 117 7.64 -30.37 1.50
C ALA A 117 7.70 -29.61 2.83
N ALA A 118 6.63 -28.85 3.11
CA ALA A 118 6.44 -28.18 4.38
C ALA A 118 6.81 -29.13 5.54
N ALA A 119 7.88 -28.80 6.24
CA ALA A 119 8.33 -29.46 7.48
C ALA A 119 7.85 -28.67 8.70
#